data_AF-A0A7J4P4T3-F1
#
_entry.id   AF-A0A7J4P4T3-F1
#
_cell.length_a   1.000
_cell.length_b   1.000
_cell.length_c   1.000
_cell.angle_alpha   90.00
_cell.angle_beta   90.00
_cell.angle_gamma   90.00
#
_symmetry.space_group_name_H-M   'P 1'
#
loop_
_entity.id
_entity.type
_entity.pdbx_description
1 polymer ?
#
loop_
_entity_poly.entity_id
_entity_poly.type
_entity_poly.pdbx_seq_one_letter_code
_entity_poly.pdbx_strand_id
1 'polypeptide(L)'
;MNGEVSPERPATSIIRRIAKELKETKARGGKIVVVAGPAVIHTGAAPHLARMAELGYVDALLSGNALAVHDIEYALYGTSLGVELEEGGSKKEPRNHISAINEVIKAGSMKALVDAGRVKSGIFYQLTVRGIPYALAGSIRDDGPIPEVIKDSGKAQVRYRELVKDADFVLMLASTLHSIAVGNMLPSTVKVVCVDINPAVVTKLSDRGTSQAVGIVSDVGAFVPLLIVELEKLG
;
A
#
# COMPACT_ATOMS: atom_id res chain seq x y z
N MET A 1 22.23 5.65 -17.15
CA MET A 1 22.98 5.26 -15.94
C MET A 1 22.23 4.10 -15.30
N ASN A 2 22.72 2.87 -15.43
CA ASN A 2 22.12 1.70 -14.79
C ASN A 2 22.28 1.86 -13.28
N GLY A 3 21.19 2.17 -12.59
CA GLY A 3 21.21 2.35 -11.14
C GLY A 3 21.35 1.00 -10.47
N GLU A 4 22.55 0.62 -10.05
CA GLU A 4 22.77 -0.52 -9.17
C GLU A 4 21.85 -0.41 -7.94
N VAL A 5 20.97 -1.39 -7.77
CA VAL A 5 20.14 -1.52 -6.58
C VAL A 5 21.07 -1.73 -5.40
N SER A 6 21.18 -0.71 -4.53
CA SER A 6 22.06 -0.74 -3.36
C SER A 6 21.32 -0.29 -2.11
N PRO A 7 21.43 -1.02 -0.99
CA PRO A 7 20.91 -0.61 0.31
C PRO A 7 21.72 0.53 0.94
N GLU A 8 22.95 0.77 0.49
CA GLU A 8 23.87 1.76 1.08
C GLU A 8 23.73 3.14 0.43
N ARG A 9 22.49 3.57 0.20
CA ARG A 9 22.19 4.90 -0.33
C ARG A 9 21.69 5.83 0.77
N PRO A 10 21.94 7.15 0.70
CA PRO A 10 21.48 8.09 1.74
C PRO A 10 19.94 8.20 1.77
N ALA A 11 19.28 7.32 2.53
CA ALA A 11 17.84 7.11 2.51
C ALA A 11 17.04 8.38 2.79
N THR A 12 17.45 9.19 3.77
CA THR A 12 16.76 10.44 4.15
C THR A 12 16.72 11.46 3.01
N SER A 13 17.82 11.60 2.26
CA SER A 13 17.88 12.51 1.11
C SER A 13 16.95 12.06 -0.02
N ILE A 14 16.84 10.74 -0.23
CA ILE A 14 15.97 10.15 -1.23
C ILE A 14 14.51 10.33 -0.83
N ILE A 15 14.16 10.09 0.44
CA ILE A 15 12.81 10.31 0.98
C ILE A 15 12.38 11.76 0.79
N ARG A 16 13.23 12.73 1.13
CA ARG A 16 12.93 14.16 0.91
C ARG A 16 12.68 14.48 -0.56
N ARG A 17 13.47 13.92 -1.47
CA ARG A 17 13.26 14.09 -2.91
C ARG A 17 11.90 13.53 -3.34
N ILE A 18 11.53 12.34 -2.86
CA ILE A 18 10.25 11.71 -3.17
C ILE A 18 9.09 12.54 -2.62
N ALA A 19 9.19 13.04 -1.38
CA ALA A 19 8.19 13.94 -0.81
C ALA A 19 7.95 15.17 -1.71
N LYS A 20 9.04 15.80 -2.17
CA LYS A 20 8.96 16.93 -3.11
C LYS A 20 8.30 16.53 -4.43
N GLU A 21 8.65 15.38 -5.01
CA GLU A 21 8.06 14.90 -6.26
C GLU A 21 6.57 14.54 -6.14
N LEU A 22 6.14 13.97 -5.01
CA LEU A 22 4.73 13.72 -4.71
C LEU A 22 3.97 15.05 -4.61
N LYS A 23 4.53 16.04 -3.90
CA LYS A 23 3.95 17.39 -3.78
C LYS A 23 3.83 18.08 -5.13
N GLU A 24 4.89 18.09 -5.93
CA GLU A 24 4.88 18.64 -7.28
C GLU A 24 3.86 17.94 -8.16
N THR A 25 3.71 16.62 -8.03
CA THR A 25 2.72 15.84 -8.76
C THR A 25 1.30 16.24 -8.38
N LYS A 26 0.98 16.40 -7.10
CA LYS A 26 -0.34 16.90 -6.69
C LYS A 26 -0.56 18.36 -7.12
N ALA A 27 0.46 19.22 -7.03
CA ALA A 27 0.35 20.64 -7.38
C ALA A 27 -0.02 20.87 -8.86
N ARG A 28 0.37 19.97 -9.77
CA ARG A 28 -0.01 19.99 -11.18
C ARG A 28 -1.28 19.17 -11.50
N GLY A 29 -2.00 18.70 -10.49
CA GLY A 29 -3.22 17.88 -10.65
C GLY A 29 -2.96 16.44 -11.09
N GLY A 30 -1.73 15.95 -10.93
CA GLY A 30 -1.35 14.61 -11.35
C GLY A 30 -1.86 13.52 -10.41
N LYS A 31 -2.01 12.31 -10.98
CA LYS A 31 -2.57 11.13 -10.30
C LYS A 31 -1.49 10.28 -9.65
N ILE A 32 -1.67 9.98 -8.37
CA ILE A 32 -0.76 9.15 -7.56
C ILE A 32 -1.44 7.82 -7.20
N VAL A 33 -0.85 6.72 -7.65
CA VAL A 33 -1.34 5.37 -7.33
C VAL A 33 -0.38 4.69 -6.35
N VAL A 34 -0.93 4.08 -5.30
CA VAL A 34 -0.16 3.31 -4.33
C VAL A 34 -0.38 1.82 -4.57
N VAL A 35 0.70 1.05 -4.62
CA VAL A 35 0.68 -0.41 -4.57
C VAL A 35 1.23 -0.82 -3.22
N ALA A 36 0.48 -1.54 -2.40
CA ALA A 36 0.90 -1.86 -1.03
C ALA A 36 0.72 -3.33 -0.70
N GLY A 37 1.67 -3.90 0.05
CA GLY A 37 1.60 -5.25 0.61
C GLY A 37 1.35 -5.26 2.12
N PRO A 38 0.99 -6.42 2.71
CA PRO A 38 0.62 -6.52 4.12
C PRO A 38 1.76 -6.16 5.09
N ALA A 39 3.02 -6.19 4.62
CA ALA A 39 4.16 -5.71 5.40
C ALA A 39 3.99 -4.26 5.87
N VAL A 40 3.27 -3.41 5.13
CA VAL A 40 2.92 -2.04 5.58
C VAL A 40 2.18 -2.06 6.93
N ILE A 41 1.34 -3.07 7.18
CA ILE A 41 0.64 -3.21 8.46
C ILE A 41 1.59 -3.78 9.50
N HIS A 42 2.28 -4.88 9.17
CA HIS A 42 3.14 -5.61 10.11
C HIS A 42 4.28 -4.76 10.67
N THR A 43 4.75 -3.76 9.91
CA THR A 43 5.82 -2.85 10.32
C THR A 43 5.31 -1.54 10.94
N GLY A 44 4.01 -1.43 11.24
CA GLY A 44 3.42 -0.24 11.88
C GLY A 44 3.27 0.99 10.97
N ALA A 45 3.40 0.84 9.65
CA ALA A 45 3.26 1.95 8.71
C ALA A 45 1.79 2.26 8.34
N ALA A 46 0.82 1.46 8.79
CA ALA A 46 -0.60 1.64 8.45
C ALA A 46 -1.16 3.03 8.79
N PRO A 47 -0.96 3.61 9.99
CA PRO A 47 -1.44 4.96 10.30
C PRO A 47 -0.86 6.04 9.36
N HIS A 48 0.38 5.85 8.92
CA HIS A 48 1.09 6.80 8.07
C HIS A 48 0.63 6.71 6.62
N LEU A 49 0.36 5.51 6.11
CA LEU A 49 -0.26 5.37 4.78
C LEU A 49 -1.72 5.87 4.79
N ALA A 50 -2.47 5.64 5.88
CA ALA A 50 -3.79 6.22 6.06
C ALA A 50 -3.72 7.76 6.06
N ARG A 51 -2.74 8.34 6.77
CA ARG A 51 -2.45 9.79 6.75
C ARG A 51 -2.07 10.29 5.36
N MET A 52 -1.32 9.52 4.57
CA MET A 52 -0.99 9.86 3.18
C MET A 52 -2.26 10.01 2.32
N ALA A 53 -3.20 9.07 2.47
CA ALA A 53 -4.51 9.15 1.80
C ALA A 53 -5.33 10.34 2.32
N GLU A 54 -5.26 10.62 3.63
CA GLU A 54 -5.90 11.78 4.24
C GLU A 54 -5.37 13.12 3.68
N LEU A 55 -4.07 13.22 3.47
CA LEU A 55 -3.43 14.39 2.89
C LEU A 55 -3.65 14.53 1.37
N GLY A 56 -4.37 13.59 0.74
CA GLY A 56 -4.68 13.62 -0.70
C GLY A 56 -3.55 13.14 -1.61
N TYR A 57 -2.56 12.44 -1.07
CA TYR A 57 -1.44 11.87 -1.83
C TYR A 57 -1.71 10.44 -2.33
N VAL A 58 -2.95 9.96 -2.23
CA VAL A 58 -3.39 8.66 -2.78
C VAL A 58 -4.67 8.87 -3.58
N ASP A 59 -4.59 8.66 -4.90
CA ASP A 59 -5.74 8.75 -5.81
C ASP A 59 -6.31 7.38 -6.20
N ALA A 60 -5.52 6.31 -6.03
CA ALA A 60 -5.99 4.93 -6.06
C ALA A 60 -5.05 4.00 -5.28
N LEU A 61 -5.57 2.88 -4.78
CA LEU A 61 -4.78 1.85 -4.09
C LEU A 61 -4.95 0.46 -4.72
N LEU A 62 -3.84 -0.24 -4.95
CA LEU A 62 -3.80 -1.60 -5.51
C LEU A 62 -3.16 -2.55 -4.51
N SER A 63 -3.86 -3.62 -4.14
CA SER A 63 -3.37 -4.59 -3.16
C SER A 63 -4.08 -5.96 -3.26
N GLY A 64 -3.91 -6.81 -2.26
CA GLY A 64 -4.59 -8.08 -2.14
C GLY A 64 -5.35 -8.19 -0.82
N ASN A 65 -6.00 -9.34 -0.61
CA ASN A 65 -6.78 -9.64 0.59
C ASN A 65 -6.01 -9.35 1.89
N ALA A 66 -4.74 -9.75 1.96
CA ALA A 66 -3.94 -9.67 3.18
C ALA A 66 -3.77 -8.23 3.72
N LEU A 67 -3.48 -7.24 2.86
CA LEU A 67 -3.36 -5.84 3.34
C LEU A 67 -4.68 -5.37 3.95
N ALA A 68 -5.79 -5.62 3.26
CA ALA A 68 -7.11 -5.19 3.69
C ALA A 68 -7.53 -5.86 5.00
N VAL A 69 -7.39 -7.18 5.10
CA VAL A 69 -7.73 -7.92 6.31
C VAL A 69 -6.89 -7.45 7.50
N HIS A 70 -5.57 -7.28 7.32
CA HIS A 70 -4.72 -6.83 8.43
C HIS A 70 -4.95 -5.37 8.82
N ASP A 71 -5.31 -4.49 7.89
CA ASP A 71 -5.72 -3.11 8.22
C ASP A 71 -7.02 -3.10 9.05
N ILE A 72 -8.00 -3.92 8.68
CA ILE A 72 -9.25 -4.07 9.44
C ILE A 72 -9.01 -4.75 10.79
N GLU A 73 -8.16 -5.79 10.84
CA GLU A 73 -7.72 -6.43 12.09
C GLU A 73 -7.10 -5.40 13.04
N TYR A 74 -6.21 -4.56 12.52
CA TYR A 74 -5.57 -3.50 13.30
C TYR A 74 -6.58 -2.47 13.78
N ALA A 75 -7.51 -2.03 12.94
CA ALA A 75 -8.54 -1.07 13.32
C ALA A 75 -9.54 -1.61 14.36
N LEU A 76 -9.84 -2.91 14.35
CA LEU A 76 -10.80 -3.53 15.27
C LEU A 76 -10.16 -3.98 16.58
N TYR A 77 -8.92 -4.47 16.53
CA TYR A 77 -8.29 -5.21 17.62
C TYR A 77 -6.91 -4.71 18.03
N GLY A 78 -6.34 -3.74 17.32
CA GLY A 78 -4.99 -3.23 17.60
C GLY A 78 -3.85 -4.20 17.24
N THR A 79 -4.15 -5.28 16.51
CA THR A 79 -3.17 -6.33 16.17
C THR A 79 -2.99 -6.51 14.66
N SER A 80 -1.87 -7.12 14.28
CA SER A 80 -1.68 -7.69 12.95
C SER A 80 -1.08 -9.10 13.08
N LEU A 81 -1.70 -10.11 12.46
CA LEU A 81 -1.40 -11.53 12.72
C LEU A 81 -1.48 -11.88 14.21
N GLY A 82 -2.39 -11.21 14.93
CA GLY A 82 -2.56 -11.35 16.37
C GLY A 82 -1.49 -10.68 17.22
N VAL A 83 -0.46 -10.06 16.64
CA VAL A 83 0.60 -9.35 17.38
C VAL A 83 0.19 -7.89 17.57
N GLU A 84 0.19 -7.43 18.82
CA GLU A 84 -0.05 -6.02 19.16
C GLU A 84 1.06 -5.12 18.59
N LEU A 85 0.67 -4.08 17.85
CA LEU A 85 1.63 -3.23 17.13
C LEU A 85 2.20 -2.08 17.96
N GLU A 86 1.47 -1.57 18.96
CA GLU A 86 1.88 -0.37 19.70
C GLU A 86 2.91 -0.67 20.81
N GLU A 87 2.81 -1.81 21.48
CA GLU A 87 3.69 -2.21 22.59
C GLU A 87 4.74 -3.28 22.19
N GLY A 88 5.08 -3.37 20.90
CA GLY A 88 6.13 -4.29 20.43
C GLY A 88 5.79 -5.78 20.54
N GLY A 89 4.50 -6.14 20.48
CA GLY A 89 4.05 -7.53 20.40
C GLY A 89 3.97 -8.28 21.73
N SER A 90 3.76 -7.58 22.84
CA SER A 90 3.60 -8.16 24.18
C SER A 90 2.40 -9.13 24.28
N LYS A 91 1.34 -8.89 23.50
CA LYS A 91 0.15 -9.74 23.41
C LYS A 91 0.03 -10.44 22.04
N LYS A 92 -0.41 -11.70 22.07
CA LYS A 92 -0.65 -12.53 20.89
C LYS A 92 -2.06 -13.12 20.92
N GLU A 93 -2.91 -12.74 19.98
CA GLU A 93 -4.24 -13.34 19.78
C GLU A 93 -4.41 -13.75 18.30
N PRO A 94 -3.98 -14.96 17.92
CA PRO A 94 -4.02 -15.42 16.53
C PRO A 94 -5.42 -15.45 15.91
N ARG A 95 -6.49 -15.44 16.72
CA ARG A 95 -7.87 -15.47 16.24
C ARG A 95 -8.34 -14.13 15.67
N ASN A 96 -7.64 -13.03 15.96
CA ASN A 96 -8.06 -11.69 15.52
C ASN A 96 -8.14 -11.60 13.99
N HIS A 97 -7.18 -12.20 13.27
CA HIS A 97 -7.18 -12.24 11.80
C HIS A 97 -8.45 -12.88 11.23
N ILE A 98 -8.80 -14.08 11.68
CA ILE A 98 -10.02 -14.79 11.22
C ILE A 98 -11.29 -14.06 11.70
N SER A 99 -11.24 -13.46 12.89
CA SER A 99 -12.36 -12.67 13.42
C SER A 99 -12.61 -11.44 12.54
N ALA A 100 -11.57 -10.71 12.13
CA ALA A 100 -11.69 -9.56 11.24
C ALA A 100 -12.33 -9.94 9.90
N ILE A 101 -11.89 -11.05 9.29
CA ILE A 101 -12.51 -11.60 8.07
C ILE A 101 -14.01 -11.87 8.29
N ASN A 102 -14.35 -12.55 9.38
CA ASN A 102 -15.74 -12.86 9.70
C ASN A 102 -16.59 -11.60 9.93
N GLU A 103 -16.04 -10.56 10.55
CA GLU A 103 -16.75 -9.30 10.74
C GLU A 103 -17.05 -8.61 9.41
N VAL A 104 -16.11 -8.61 8.47
CA VAL A 104 -16.33 -8.08 7.11
C VAL A 104 -17.37 -8.90 6.36
N ILE A 105 -17.29 -10.24 6.41
CA ILE A 105 -18.25 -11.13 5.74
C ILE A 105 -19.67 -10.93 6.31
N LYS A 106 -19.81 -10.87 7.64
CA LYS A 106 -21.12 -10.62 8.30
C LYS A 106 -21.72 -9.27 7.91
N ALA A 107 -20.88 -8.24 7.79
CA ALA A 107 -21.32 -6.91 7.36
C ALA A 107 -21.60 -6.82 5.84
N GLY A 108 -21.12 -7.79 5.06
CA GLY A 108 -21.23 -7.83 3.60
C GLY A 108 -20.20 -6.97 2.85
N SER A 109 -19.54 -6.04 3.52
CA SER A 109 -18.41 -5.24 2.99
C SER A 109 -17.67 -4.50 4.11
N MET A 110 -16.43 -4.11 3.86
CA MET A 110 -15.66 -3.15 4.67
C MET A 110 -16.38 -1.81 4.73
N LYS A 111 -16.98 -1.35 3.62
CA LYS A 111 -17.77 -0.11 3.61
C LYS A 111 -18.90 -0.16 4.65
N ALA A 112 -19.61 -1.28 4.75
CA ALA A 112 -20.67 -1.44 5.73
C ALA A 112 -20.13 -1.39 7.18
N LEU A 113 -18.92 -1.89 7.45
CA LEU A 113 -18.29 -1.73 8.77
C LEU A 113 -17.94 -0.27 9.09
N VAL A 114 -17.47 0.48 8.10
CA VAL A 114 -17.17 1.91 8.23
C VAL A 114 -18.46 2.70 8.45
N ASP A 115 -19.49 2.48 7.62
CA ASP A 115 -20.79 3.16 7.71
C ASP A 115 -21.49 2.86 9.06
N ALA A 116 -21.36 1.65 9.59
CA ALA A 116 -21.85 1.26 10.90
C ALA A 116 -21.01 1.80 12.08
N GLY A 117 -19.93 2.54 11.80
CA GLY A 117 -19.04 3.11 12.82
C GLY A 117 -18.23 2.07 13.59
N ARG A 118 -18.08 0.84 13.07
CA ARG A 118 -17.29 -0.22 13.71
C ARG A 118 -15.81 -0.10 13.40
N VAL A 119 -15.48 0.30 12.18
CA VAL A 119 -14.12 0.65 11.74
C VAL A 119 -14.05 2.17 11.63
N LYS A 120 -13.20 2.80 12.45
CA LYS A 120 -13.09 4.26 12.59
C LYS A 120 -11.72 4.83 12.20
N SER A 121 -10.80 3.98 11.78
CA SER A 121 -9.41 4.30 11.46
C SER A 121 -8.85 3.27 10.48
N GLY A 122 -7.63 3.51 9.98
CA GLY A 122 -6.95 2.62 9.04
C GLY A 122 -6.96 3.13 7.59
N ILE A 123 -6.23 2.43 6.74
CA ILE A 123 -6.09 2.73 5.32
C ILE A 123 -7.47 2.65 4.65
N PHE A 124 -8.18 1.53 4.80
CA PHE A 124 -9.45 1.30 4.11
C PHE A 124 -10.60 2.16 4.67
N TYR A 125 -10.51 2.59 5.93
CA TYR A 125 -11.36 3.67 6.44
C TYR A 125 -11.14 4.96 5.67
N GLN A 126 -9.89 5.42 5.53
CA GLN A 126 -9.57 6.65 4.81
C GLN A 126 -9.95 6.58 3.32
N LEU A 127 -9.73 5.43 2.67
CA LEU A 127 -10.17 5.23 1.29
C LEU A 127 -11.70 5.33 1.17
N THR A 128 -12.43 4.74 2.11
CA THR A 128 -13.90 4.76 2.11
C THR A 128 -14.47 6.16 2.32
N VAL A 129 -14.04 6.87 3.36
CA VAL A 129 -14.58 8.20 3.69
C VAL A 129 -14.24 9.26 2.64
N ARG A 130 -13.15 9.05 1.88
CA ARG A 130 -12.72 9.96 0.80
C ARG A 130 -13.19 9.53 -0.58
N GLY A 131 -13.82 8.37 -0.71
CA GLY A 131 -14.20 7.80 -2.00
C GLY A 131 -13.00 7.50 -2.91
N ILE A 132 -11.84 7.18 -2.34
CA ILE A 132 -10.65 6.81 -3.12
C ILE A 132 -10.82 5.36 -3.61
N PRO A 133 -10.77 5.12 -4.92
CA PRO A 133 -10.97 3.78 -5.46
C PRO A 133 -9.79 2.85 -5.15
N TYR A 134 -10.10 1.57 -4.92
CA TYR A 134 -9.09 0.53 -4.76
C TYR A 134 -9.46 -0.75 -5.51
N ALA A 135 -8.48 -1.64 -5.64
CA ALA A 135 -8.70 -3.00 -6.13
C ALA A 135 -7.91 -4.00 -5.29
N LEU A 136 -8.59 -5.08 -4.89
CA LEU A 136 -8.01 -6.19 -4.14
C LEU A 136 -7.96 -7.42 -5.04
N ALA A 137 -6.78 -7.72 -5.59
CA ALA A 137 -6.57 -8.91 -6.39
C ALA A 137 -6.44 -10.15 -5.50
N GLY A 138 -7.24 -11.18 -5.79
CA GLY A 138 -7.19 -12.44 -5.06
C GLY A 138 -5.91 -13.23 -5.32
N SER A 139 -5.54 -14.05 -4.36
CA SER A 139 -4.38 -14.94 -4.38
C SER A 139 -4.75 -16.32 -3.85
N ILE A 140 -4.00 -17.33 -4.28
CA ILE A 140 -4.16 -18.72 -3.81
C ILE A 140 -3.89 -18.90 -2.31
N ARG A 141 -3.38 -17.87 -1.63
CA ARG A 141 -3.08 -17.86 -0.19
C ARG A 141 -4.16 -17.18 0.66
N ASP A 142 -5.23 -16.70 0.04
CA ASP A 142 -6.20 -15.87 0.76
C ASP A 142 -7.04 -16.68 1.76
N ASP A 143 -7.04 -16.25 3.02
CA ASP A 143 -8.03 -16.66 4.02
C ASP A 143 -9.32 -15.84 3.82
N GLY A 144 -10.50 -16.48 3.91
CA GLY A 144 -11.79 -15.84 3.64
C GLY A 144 -12.24 -16.07 2.20
N PRO A 145 -11.80 -15.28 1.21
CA PRO A 145 -11.39 -13.86 1.29
C PRO A 145 -12.59 -12.94 1.62
N ILE A 146 -12.31 -11.66 1.91
CA ILE A 146 -13.37 -10.67 2.09
C ILE A 146 -14.14 -10.39 0.77
N PRO A 147 -15.40 -9.92 0.83
CA PRO A 147 -16.27 -9.77 -0.34
C PRO A 147 -15.71 -8.91 -1.48
N GLU A 148 -14.88 -7.92 -1.15
CA GLU A 148 -14.25 -6.99 -2.10
C GLU A 148 -13.17 -7.61 -2.98
N VAL A 149 -12.68 -8.81 -2.63
CA VAL A 149 -11.57 -9.43 -3.34
C VAL A 149 -12.03 -9.97 -4.70
N ILE A 150 -11.33 -9.51 -5.74
CA ILE A 150 -11.50 -9.97 -7.12
C ILE A 150 -10.73 -11.29 -7.27
N LYS A 151 -11.45 -12.40 -7.12
CA LYS A 151 -10.88 -13.77 -7.15
C LYS A 151 -10.28 -14.16 -8.50
N ASP A 152 -10.85 -13.64 -9.59
CA ASP A 152 -10.38 -13.89 -10.95
C ASP A 152 -9.21 -12.94 -11.28
N SER A 153 -8.03 -13.52 -11.53
CA SER A 153 -6.80 -12.75 -11.79
C SER A 153 -6.85 -11.94 -13.09
N GLY A 154 -7.59 -12.40 -14.10
CA GLY A 154 -7.80 -11.66 -15.34
C GLY A 154 -8.66 -10.42 -15.11
N LYS A 155 -9.78 -10.57 -14.37
CA LYS A 155 -10.62 -9.43 -13.96
C LYS A 155 -9.88 -8.46 -13.03
N ALA A 156 -9.08 -8.99 -12.10
CA ALA A 156 -8.25 -8.16 -11.22
C ALA A 156 -7.24 -7.35 -12.03
N GLN A 157 -6.59 -7.95 -13.04
CA GLN A 157 -5.70 -7.25 -13.94
C GLN A 157 -6.41 -6.16 -14.75
N VAL A 158 -7.61 -6.43 -15.28
CA VAL A 158 -8.41 -5.39 -15.97
C VAL A 158 -8.69 -4.21 -15.03
N ARG A 159 -9.13 -4.49 -13.81
CA ARG A 159 -9.39 -3.45 -12.81
C ARG A 159 -8.13 -2.68 -12.42
N TYR A 160 -6.99 -3.35 -12.29
CA TYR A 160 -5.70 -2.69 -12.06
C TYR A 160 -5.35 -1.73 -13.19
N ARG A 161 -5.49 -2.15 -14.46
CA ARG A 161 -5.24 -1.31 -15.63
C ARG A 161 -6.09 -0.04 -15.62
N GLU A 162 -7.37 -0.15 -15.29
CA GLU A 162 -8.26 1.02 -15.15
C GLU A 162 -7.76 2.00 -14.08
N LEU A 163 -7.33 1.47 -12.94
CA LEU A 163 -6.89 2.29 -11.81
C LEU A 163 -5.51 2.92 -12.02
N VAL A 164 -4.61 2.29 -12.77
CA VAL A 164 -3.31 2.90 -13.14
C VAL A 164 -3.37 3.76 -14.39
N LYS A 165 -4.49 3.75 -15.12
CA LYS A 165 -4.67 4.60 -16.30
C LYS A 165 -4.42 6.06 -15.91
N ASP A 166 -3.62 6.75 -16.71
CA ASP A 166 -3.26 8.16 -16.53
C ASP A 166 -2.55 8.45 -15.19
N ALA A 167 -1.89 7.46 -14.57
CA ALA A 167 -1.06 7.68 -13.39
C ALA A 167 0.21 8.47 -13.76
N ASP A 168 0.51 9.51 -12.99
CA ASP A 168 1.76 10.27 -13.12
C ASP A 168 2.85 9.73 -12.20
N PHE A 169 2.44 9.16 -11.07
CA PHE A 169 3.33 8.63 -10.04
C PHE A 169 2.76 7.33 -9.48
N VAL A 170 3.61 6.31 -9.38
CA VAL A 170 3.29 5.04 -8.72
C VAL A 170 4.28 4.76 -7.60
N LEU A 171 3.75 4.67 -6.37
CA LEU A 171 4.53 4.32 -5.19
C LEU A 171 4.24 2.86 -4.81
N MET A 172 5.24 2.01 -4.91
CA MET A 172 5.16 0.58 -4.61
C MET A 172 5.81 0.28 -3.26
N LEU A 173 5.05 -0.31 -2.35
CA LEU A 173 5.40 -0.48 -0.94
C LEU A 173 5.31 -1.97 -0.57
N ALA A 174 6.48 -2.62 -0.44
CA ALA A 174 6.67 -3.95 0.12
C ALA A 174 5.72 -5.03 -0.45
N SER A 175 5.63 -5.12 -1.78
CA SER A 175 4.79 -6.11 -2.45
C SER A 175 5.33 -6.61 -3.79
N THR A 176 6.18 -7.64 -3.78
CA THR A 176 6.76 -8.21 -5.00
C THR A 176 5.74 -8.52 -6.10
N LEU A 177 4.66 -9.24 -5.76
CA LEU A 177 3.68 -9.71 -6.73
C LEU A 177 2.91 -8.55 -7.37
N HIS A 178 2.35 -7.65 -6.54
CA HIS A 178 1.57 -6.54 -7.06
C HIS A 178 2.46 -5.50 -7.75
N SER A 179 3.67 -5.22 -7.24
CA SER A 179 4.62 -4.30 -7.87
C SER A 179 5.01 -4.75 -9.28
N ILE A 180 5.37 -6.03 -9.46
CA ILE A 180 5.70 -6.57 -10.79
C ILE A 180 4.47 -6.56 -11.70
N ALA A 181 3.30 -6.96 -11.19
CA ALA A 181 2.08 -6.96 -11.98
C ALA A 181 1.74 -5.55 -12.49
N VAL A 182 1.80 -4.54 -11.61
CA VAL A 182 1.55 -3.14 -11.96
C VAL A 182 2.64 -2.60 -12.88
N GLY A 183 3.92 -2.88 -12.64
CA GLY A 183 5.02 -2.47 -13.53
C GLY A 183 4.80 -2.87 -14.98
N ASN A 184 4.30 -4.09 -15.23
CA ASN A 184 3.97 -4.57 -16.57
C ASN A 184 2.80 -3.82 -17.25
N MET A 185 2.02 -3.04 -16.50
CA MET A 185 0.86 -2.29 -17.00
C MET A 185 1.15 -0.80 -17.20
N LEU A 186 2.31 -0.32 -16.77
CA LEU A 186 2.65 1.10 -16.81
C LEU A 186 3.41 1.46 -18.09
N PRO A 187 3.10 2.61 -18.71
CA PRO A 187 3.99 3.20 -19.71
C PRO A 187 5.28 3.72 -19.05
N SER A 188 6.35 3.85 -19.83
CA SER A 188 7.66 4.34 -19.34
C SER A 188 7.66 5.81 -18.90
N THR A 189 6.61 6.56 -19.23
CA THR A 189 6.42 7.97 -18.83
C THR A 189 6.02 8.14 -17.37
N VAL A 190 5.52 7.08 -16.72
CA VAL A 190 5.09 7.14 -15.32
C VAL A 190 6.30 7.11 -14.40
N LYS A 191 6.35 8.00 -13.42
CA LYS A 191 7.35 7.94 -12.35
C LYS A 191 7.03 6.77 -11.43
N VAL A 192 8.01 5.88 -11.22
CA VAL A 192 7.82 4.70 -10.37
C VAL A 192 8.85 4.73 -9.24
N VAL A 193 8.38 4.56 -8.00
CA VAL A 193 9.23 4.34 -6.83
C VAL A 193 8.90 2.98 -6.24
N CYS A 194 9.90 2.13 -6.04
CA CYS A 194 9.73 0.83 -5.44
C CYS A 194 10.53 0.74 -4.14
N VAL A 195 9.84 0.51 -3.03
CA VAL A 195 10.41 0.36 -1.69
C VAL A 195 10.19 -1.07 -1.23
N ASP A 196 11.29 -1.79 -1.02
CA ASP A 196 11.26 -3.14 -0.49
C ASP A 196 12.53 -3.41 0.31
N ILE A 197 12.45 -4.15 1.41
CA ILE A 197 13.65 -4.51 2.19
C ILE A 197 14.53 -5.51 1.44
N ASN A 198 13.95 -6.27 0.50
CA ASN A 198 14.65 -7.26 -0.29
C ASN A 198 15.12 -6.66 -1.64
N PRO A 199 16.44 -6.51 -1.85
CA PRO A 199 16.97 -5.92 -3.09
C PRO A 199 16.57 -6.72 -4.33
N ALA A 200 16.34 -8.04 -4.22
CA ALA A 200 15.96 -8.88 -5.35
C ALA A 200 14.58 -8.49 -5.94
N VAL A 201 13.68 -7.92 -5.14
CA VAL A 201 12.37 -7.45 -5.61
C VAL A 201 12.55 -6.24 -6.51
N VAL A 202 13.38 -5.30 -6.06
CA VAL A 202 13.71 -4.07 -6.78
C VAL A 202 14.42 -4.41 -8.09
N THR A 203 15.40 -5.31 -8.07
CA THR A 203 16.11 -5.76 -9.28
C THR A 203 15.15 -6.42 -10.28
N LYS A 204 14.28 -7.33 -9.81
CA LYS A 204 13.29 -8.00 -10.68
C LYS A 204 12.32 -7.03 -11.36
N LEU A 205 11.95 -5.95 -10.69
CA LEU A 205 11.08 -4.93 -11.27
C LEU A 205 11.79 -4.22 -12.44
N SER A 206 13.05 -3.84 -12.25
CA SER A 206 13.88 -3.23 -13.28
C SER A 206 14.10 -4.17 -14.47
N ASP A 207 14.39 -5.46 -14.22
CA ASP A 207 14.63 -6.47 -15.26
C ASP A 207 13.41 -6.74 -16.14
N ARG A 208 12.19 -6.47 -15.62
CA ARG A 208 10.92 -6.67 -16.34
C ARG A 208 10.45 -5.43 -17.09
N GLY A 209 11.38 -4.54 -17.45
CA GLY A 209 11.11 -3.41 -18.33
C GLY A 209 10.64 -2.14 -17.61
N THR A 210 10.53 -2.16 -16.28
CA THR A 210 10.28 -0.93 -15.49
C THR A 210 11.61 -0.27 -15.12
N SER A 211 12.46 0.01 -16.12
CA SER A 211 13.82 0.54 -15.92
C SER A 211 13.83 1.99 -15.41
N GLN A 212 12.71 2.71 -15.53
CA GLN A 212 12.51 4.03 -14.97
C GLN A 212 12.24 4.01 -13.45
N ALA A 213 12.08 2.83 -12.84
CA ALA A 213 11.80 2.73 -11.42
C ALA A 213 13.00 3.17 -10.56
N VAL A 214 12.74 4.07 -9.61
CA VAL A 214 13.68 4.36 -8.53
C VAL A 214 13.49 3.31 -7.45
N GLY A 215 14.44 2.39 -7.40
CA GLY A 215 14.51 1.35 -6.38
C GLY A 215 15.13 1.82 -5.06
N ILE A 216 14.47 1.51 -3.94
CA ILE A 216 14.91 1.86 -2.58
C ILE A 216 14.86 0.59 -1.75
N VAL A 217 16.04 0.16 -1.29
CA VAL A 217 16.15 -1.00 -0.42
C VAL A 217 16.08 -0.53 1.03
N SER A 218 14.91 -0.61 1.64
CA SER A 218 14.69 -0.08 3.00
C SER A 218 13.46 -0.71 3.66
N ASP A 219 13.38 -0.60 4.99
CA ASP A 219 12.20 -0.98 5.74
C ASP A 219 11.05 0.01 5.46
N VAL A 220 9.91 -0.53 5.01
CA VAL A 220 8.70 0.25 4.74
C VAL A 220 8.13 0.88 6.01
N GLY A 221 8.33 0.23 7.16
CA GLY A 221 7.98 0.71 8.50
C GLY A 221 8.71 1.98 8.91
N ALA A 222 9.96 2.15 8.46
CA ALA A 222 10.72 3.38 8.67
C ALA A 222 10.48 4.40 7.54
N PHE A 223 10.35 3.92 6.30
CA PHE A 223 10.23 4.77 5.12
C PHE A 223 8.95 5.61 5.12
N VAL A 224 7.77 4.99 5.31
CA VAL A 224 6.48 5.69 5.18
C VAL A 224 6.30 6.78 6.25
N PRO A 225 6.64 6.55 7.55
CA PRO A 225 6.60 7.62 8.54
C PRO A 225 7.49 8.80 8.21
N LEU A 226 8.74 8.55 7.81
CA LEU A 226 9.67 9.61 7.43
C LEU A 226 9.19 10.37 6.18
N LEU A 227 8.56 9.67 5.23
CA LEU A 227 7.94 10.29 4.07
C LEU A 227 6.82 11.25 4.47
N ILE A 228 5.94 10.84 5.40
CA ILE A 228 4.89 11.71 5.93
C ILE A 228 5.47 12.95 6.61
N VAL A 229 6.48 12.77 7.47
CA VAL A 229 7.16 13.89 8.13
C VAL A 229 7.72 14.89 7.11
N GLU A 230 8.35 14.42 6.04
CA GLU A 230 8.86 15.32 4.99
C GLU A 230 7.74 15.95 4.15
N LEU A 231 6.61 15.26 3.91
CA LEU A 231 5.44 15.82 3.21
C LEU A 231 4.80 16.96 4.01
N GLU A 232 4.62 16.78 5.33
CA GLU A 232 4.04 17.79 6.22
C GLU A 232 4.98 18.99 6.42
N LYS A 233 6.31 18.80 6.38
CA LYS A 233 7.25 19.93 6.37
C LYS A 233 7.14 20.80 5.12
N LEU A 234 6.72 20.21 4.00
CA LEU A 234 6.62 20.92 2.74
C LEU A 234 5.32 21.73 2.66
N GLY A 235 4.27 21.44 3.44
CA GLY A 235 2.97 22.11 3.35
C GLY A 235 2.22 22.13 4.67
#